data_AF-A0A538PRA7-F1
#
_entry.id   AF-A0A538PRA7-F1
#
_cell.length_a   1.000
_cell.length_b   1.000
_cell.length_c   1.000
_cell.angle_alpha   90.00
_cell.angle_beta   90.00
_cell.angle_gamma   90.00
#
_symmetry.space_group_name_H-M   'P 1'
#
loop_
_entity.id
_entity.type
_entity.pdbx_description
1 polymer ?
#
loop_
_entity_poly.entity_id
_entity_poly.type
_entity_poly.pdbx_seq_one_letter_code
_entity_poly.pdbx_strand_id
1 'polypeptide(L)'
;MARCLELAERYRGRTAPNPIVGCVIVDRTGKVIAEGAHEGPGTAHGEIAALNQLAGKAPGATLYVNLEPCNHHGRTPPCAPVVRDAGVARVV
;
A
#
# COMPACT_ATOMS: atom_id res chain seq x y z
N MET A 1 4.14 -9.97 -4.88
CA MET A 1 2.71 -10.33 -4.83
C MET A 1 2.37 -11.26 -3.67
N ALA A 2 2.95 -12.48 -3.57
CA ALA A 2 2.64 -13.41 -2.46
C ALA A 2 2.74 -12.75 -1.07
N ARG A 3 3.81 -11.97 -0.84
CA ARG A 3 3.98 -11.21 0.40
C ARG A 3 2.86 -10.19 0.69
N CYS A 4 2.33 -9.52 -0.33
CA CYS A 4 1.19 -8.60 -0.18
C CYS A 4 -0.04 -9.35 0.35
N LEU A 5 -0.31 -10.55 -0.18
CA LEU A 5 -1.41 -11.39 0.28
C LEU A 5 -1.21 -11.86 1.72
N GLU A 6 0.01 -12.29 2.10
CA GLU A 6 0.33 -12.66 3.48
C GLU A 6 0.11 -11.52 4.47
N LEU A 7 0.47 -10.29 4.09
CA LEU A 7 0.26 -9.10 4.91
C LEU A 7 -1.23 -8.78 5.06
N ALA A 8 -1.99 -8.82 3.95
CA ALA A 8 -3.43 -8.57 3.93
C ALA A 8 -4.19 -9.59 4.79
N GLU A 9 -3.78 -10.86 4.74
CA GLU A 9 -4.43 -11.98 5.42
C GLU A 9 -4.47 -11.81 6.94
N ARG A 10 -3.47 -11.17 7.53
CA ARG A 10 -3.38 -10.90 8.98
C ARG A 10 -4.55 -10.06 9.51
N TYR A 11 -5.25 -9.34 8.63
CA TYR A 11 -6.36 -8.46 8.97
C TYR A 11 -7.70 -8.97 8.46
N ARG A 12 -7.77 -10.23 8.01
CA ARG A 12 -9.03 -10.87 7.63
C ARG A 12 -10.06 -10.76 8.76
N GLY A 13 -11.28 -10.36 8.39
CA GLY A 13 -12.39 -10.17 9.33
C GLY A 13 -12.34 -8.85 10.11
N ARG A 14 -11.26 -8.06 10.03
CA ARG A 14 -11.10 -6.78 10.74
C ARG A 14 -11.36 -5.57 9.85
N THR A 15 -11.23 -5.73 8.53
CA THR A 15 -11.34 -4.62 7.58
C THR A 15 -12.76 -4.36 7.09
N ALA A 16 -13.69 -5.29 7.29
CA ALA A 16 -15.06 -5.16 6.78
C ALA A 16 -15.71 -3.82 7.21
N PRO A 17 -16.36 -3.09 6.30
CA PRO A 17 -16.74 -3.46 4.91
C PRO A 17 -15.64 -3.26 3.86
N ASN A 18 -14.45 -2.79 4.24
CA ASN A 18 -13.34 -2.56 3.33
C ASN A 18 -12.62 -3.89 2.96
N PRO A 19 -11.99 -3.97 1.78
CA PRO A 19 -11.18 -5.12 1.38
C PRO A 19 -9.93 -5.26 2.25
N ILE A 20 -9.39 -6.48 2.34
CA ILE A 20 -8.04 -6.71 2.87
C ILE A 20 -7.00 -6.31 1.82
N VAL A 21 -6.09 -5.42 2.19
CA VAL A 21 -5.06 -4.90 1.29
C VAL A 21 -3.71 -4.97 1.97
N GLY A 22 -2.72 -5.48 1.25
CA GLY A 22 -1.32 -5.50 1.63
C GLY A 22 -0.48 -4.89 0.52
N CYS A 23 0.59 -4.21 0.91
CA CYS A 23 1.48 -3.48 0.03
C CYS A 23 2.93 -3.75 0.42
N VAL A 24 3.79 -3.92 -0.58
CA VAL A 24 5.25 -4.08 -0.40
C VAL A 24 5.95 -3.12 -1.34
N ILE A 25 6.91 -2.36 -0.82
CA ILE A 25 7.73 -1.45 -1.62
C ILE A 25 9.12 -2.04 -1.75
N VAL A 26 9.58 -2.16 -2.99
CA VAL A 26 10.88 -2.74 -3.36
C VAL A 26 11.71 -1.66 -4.04
N ASP A 27 12.94 -1.46 -3.57
CA ASP A 27 13.85 -0.50 -4.18
C ASP A 27 14.41 -0.99 -5.54
N ARG A 28 15.23 -0.16 -6.19
CA ARG A 28 15.81 -0.47 -7.51
C ARG A 28 16.77 -1.66 -7.49
N THR A 29 17.25 -2.06 -6.32
CA THR A 29 18.16 -3.21 -6.14
C THR A 29 17.40 -4.51 -5.92
N GLY A 30 16.07 -4.45 -5.80
CA GLY A 30 15.23 -5.60 -5.51
C GLY A 30 15.04 -5.86 -4.01
N LYS A 31 15.48 -4.95 -3.13
CA LYS A 31 15.32 -5.10 -1.68
C LYS A 31 13.99 -4.55 -1.22
N VAL A 32 13.30 -5.29 -0.34
CA VAL A 32 12.11 -4.79 0.37
C VAL A 32 12.53 -3.68 1.33
N ILE A 33 11.95 -2.50 1.15
CA ILE A 33 12.24 -1.31 1.98
C ILE A 33 11.06 -0.89 2.86
N ALA A 34 9.83 -1.34 2.55
CA ALA A 34 8.66 -1.13 3.40
C ALA A 34 7.57 -2.15 3.14
N GLU A 35 6.76 -2.43 4.17
CA GLU A 35 5.61 -3.34 4.12
C GLU A 35 4.41 -2.71 4.85
N GLY A 36 3.23 -2.71 4.25
CA GLY A 36 2.03 -2.12 4.82
C GLY A 36 0.80 -2.98 4.60
N ALA A 37 -0.19 -2.84 5.47
CA ALA A 37 -1.49 -3.48 5.31
C ALA A 37 -2.60 -2.58 5.87
N HIS A 38 -3.81 -2.76 5.33
CA HIS A 38 -4.99 -2.07 5.84
C HIS A 38 -5.49 -2.77 7.11
N GLU A 39 -5.50 -2.04 8.23
CA GLU A 39 -5.80 -2.65 9.53
C GLU A 39 -7.28 -2.62 9.93
N GLY A 40 -8.09 -1.77 9.27
CA GLY A 40 -9.49 -1.56 9.62
C GLY A 40 -10.07 -0.26 9.06
N PRO A 41 -11.40 -0.11 9.01
CA PRO A 41 -12.04 1.09 8.48
C PRO A 41 -11.52 2.39 9.11
N GLY A 42 -11.12 3.35 8.27
CA GLY A 42 -10.59 4.65 8.71
C GLY A 42 -9.09 4.68 9.01
N THR A 43 -8.42 3.52 9.03
CA THR A 43 -6.94 3.47 9.09
C THR A 43 -6.33 3.62 7.70
N ALA A 44 -5.01 3.81 7.65
CA ALA A 44 -4.27 3.86 6.40
C ALA A 44 -4.55 2.61 5.53
N HIS A 45 -4.68 2.82 4.22
CA HIS A 45 -4.68 1.72 3.25
C HIS A 45 -3.27 1.12 3.16
N GLY A 46 -3.14 -0.08 2.59
CA GLY A 46 -1.87 -0.79 2.53
C GLY A 46 -0.74 0.06 1.93
N GLU A 47 -1.03 0.78 0.85
CA GLU A 47 -0.09 1.67 0.15
C GLU A 47 0.40 2.81 1.04
N ILE A 48 -0.52 3.46 1.75
CA ILE A 48 -0.21 4.57 2.66
C ILE A 48 0.56 4.06 3.89
N ALA A 49 0.16 2.91 4.44
CA ALA A 49 0.84 2.29 5.57
C ALA A 49 2.31 1.95 5.23
N ALA A 50 2.58 1.46 4.02
CA ALA A 50 3.93 1.20 3.54
C ALA A 50 4.70 2.51 3.30
N LEU A 51 4.10 3.48 2.61
CA LEU A 51 4.74 4.76 2.30
C LEU A 51 5.08 5.59 3.54
N ASN A 52 4.27 5.52 4.60
CA ASN A 52 4.52 6.22 5.85
C ASN A 52 5.85 5.80 6.51
N GLN A 53 6.29 4.55 6.32
CA GLN A 53 7.60 4.07 6.80
C GLN A 53 8.78 4.71 6.05
N LEU A 54 8.53 5.28 4.88
CA LEU A 54 9.50 5.94 4.02
C LEU A 54 9.31 7.46 3.98
N ALA A 55 8.65 8.02 5.01
CA ALA A 55 8.29 9.44 5.06
C ALA A 55 7.54 9.92 3.80
N GLY A 56 6.72 9.03 3.20
CA GLY A 56 5.91 9.33 2.02
C GLY A 56 6.67 9.36 0.70
N LYS A 57 7.94 8.92 0.65
CA LYS A 57 8.78 8.99 -0.55
C LYS A 57 9.39 7.63 -0.89
N ALA A 58 9.27 7.23 -2.15
CA ALA A 58 9.83 5.99 -2.69
C ALA A 58 10.35 6.17 -4.14
N PRO A 59 11.31 7.08 -4.37
CA PRO A 59 11.71 7.52 -5.71
C PRO A 59 12.32 6.40 -6.55
N GLY A 60 11.64 6.04 -7.63
CA GLY A 60 12.01 4.97 -8.56
C GLY A 60 11.87 3.57 -7.99
N ALA A 61 11.16 3.40 -6.88
CA ALA A 61 10.82 2.09 -6.34
C ALA A 61 9.71 1.42 -7.16
N THR A 62 9.53 0.12 -6.94
CA THR A 62 8.35 -0.64 -7.38
C THR A 62 7.43 -0.88 -6.18
N LEU A 63 6.15 -0.53 -6.32
CA LEU A 63 5.11 -0.79 -5.33
C LEU A 63 4.28 -1.99 -5.78
N TYR A 64 4.26 -3.04 -4.97
CA TYR A 64 3.41 -4.20 -5.18
C TYR A 64 2.18 -4.11 -4.29
N VAL A 65 0.99 -4.25 -4.85
CA VAL A 65 -0.28 -4.17 -4.11
C VAL A 65 -1.28 -5.18 -4.65
N ASN A 66 -2.04 -5.85 -3.77
CA ASN A 66 -2.96 -6.92 -4.19
C ASN A 66 -4.33 -6.43 -4.71
N LEU A 67 -4.55 -5.12 -4.77
CA LEU A 67 -5.76 -4.48 -5.25
C LEU A 67 -5.40 -3.15 -5.90
N GLU A 68 -6.16 -2.73 -6.92
CA GLU A 68 -5.96 -1.44 -7.58
C GLU A 68 -6.00 -0.28 -6.56
N PRO A 69 -4.99 0.62 -6.55
CA PRO A 69 -5.00 1.79 -5.69
C PRO A 69 -6.22 2.67 -5.93
N CYS A 70 -6.92 3.03 -4.84
CA CYS A 70 -8.16 3.80 -4.97
C CYS A 70 -7.91 5.20 -5.56
N ASN A 71 -8.87 5.66 -6.37
CA ASN A 71 -8.88 6.98 -7.02
C ASN A 71 -10.14 7.80 -6.72
N HIS A 72 -10.82 7.51 -5.61
CA HIS A 72 -12.00 8.26 -5.16
C HIS A 72 -11.80 8.78 -3.74
N HIS A 73 -12.52 9.85 -3.40
CA HIS A 73 -12.50 10.41 -2.06
C HIS A 73 -13.57 9.73 -1.21
N GLY A 74 -13.14 9.08 -0.11
CA GLY A 74 -14.02 8.43 0.86
C GLY A 74 -13.74 8.94 2.27
N ARG A 75 -13.63 8.02 3.24
CA ARG A 75 -13.20 8.36 4.62
C ARG A 75 -11.75 8.85 4.69
N THR A 76 -10.93 8.42 3.73
CA THR A 76 -9.52 8.77 3.58
C THR A 76 -9.30 9.32 2.16
N PRO A 77 -8.27 10.16 1.95
CA PRO A 77 -7.85 10.58 0.61
C PRO A 77 -7.45 9.39 -0.29
N PRO A 78 -7.55 9.52 -1.63
CA PRO A 78 -7.21 8.45 -2.57
C PRO A 78 -5.72 8.08 -2.54
N CYS A 79 -5.42 6.81 -2.77
CA CYS A 79 -4.04 6.28 -2.77
C CYS A 79 -3.29 6.59 -4.06
N ALA A 80 -3.96 6.56 -5.21
CA ALA A 80 -3.30 6.71 -6.51
C ALA A 80 -2.49 8.03 -6.66
N PRO A 81 -3.01 9.21 -6.28
CA PRO A 81 -2.23 10.45 -6.32
C PRO A 81 -1.03 10.42 -5.36
N VAL A 82 -1.19 9.84 -4.17
CA VAL A 82 -0.11 9.74 -3.18
C VAL A 82 1.01 8.83 -3.67
N VAL A 83 0.67 7.69 -4.28
CA VAL A 83 1.66 6.77 -4.89
C VAL A 83 2.44 7.45 -6.01
N ARG A 84 1.76 8.22 -6.87
CA ARG A 84 2.41 9.04 -7.90
C ARG A 84 3.37 10.06 -7.28
N ASP A 85 2.90 10.82 -6.29
CA ASP A 85 3.66 11.92 -5.67
C ASP A 85 4.81 11.43 -4.75
N ALA A 86 4.76 10.16 -4.35
CA ALA A 86 5.86 9.45 -3.70
C ALA A 86 7.04 9.15 -4.64
N GLY A 87 6.85 9.29 -5.96
CA GLY A 87 7.87 9.04 -6.97
C GLY A 87 8.07 7.56 -7.30
N VAL A 88 7.09 6.71 -7.03
CA VAL A 88 7.10 5.29 -7.42
C VAL A 88 7.18 5.20 -8.95
N ALA A 89 8.09 4.37 -9.48
CA ALA A 89 8.26 4.21 -10.92
C ALA A 89 7.34 3.15 -11.53
N ARG A 90 6.93 2.17 -10.72
CA ARG A 90 6.12 1.03 -11.19
C ARG A 90 5.17 0.56 -10.09
N VAL A 91 3.92 0.28 -10.46
CA VAL A 91 2.93 -0.39 -9.62
C VAL A 91 2.65 -1.78 -10.20
N VAL A 92 2.56 -2.80 -9.35
CA VAL A 92 2.34 -4.21 -9.71
C VAL A 92 1.25 -4.84 -8.87
#